data_AF-A0A1C5ZQP1-F1
#
_entry.id   AF-A0A1C5ZQP1-F1
#
_cell.length_a   1.000
_cell.length_b   1.000
_cell.length_c   1.000
_cell.angle_alpha   90.00
_cell.angle_beta   90.00
_cell.angle_gamma   90.00
#
_symmetry.space_group_name_H-M   'P 1'
#
loop_
_entity.id
_entity.type
_entity.pdbx_description
1 polymer ?
#
loop_
_entity_poly.entity_id
_entity_poly.type
_entity_poly.pdbx_seq_one_letter_code
_entity_poly.pdbx_strand_id
1 'polypeptide(L)'
;MRLRRNRLIECNHRRAIPVKDKEGVTTIEYGTPSSFFAEMWAGGGKLQAERYGIRLPNIRNLRLDGDYREIMENGEVRYEFDDGFSVSVNDGICIYSAPDQEPDYKVVAVYPYGHLVLEVERRFEGGI
;
A
#
# COMPACT_ATOMS: atom_id res chain seq x y z
N MET A 1 18.03 -10.11 3.10
CA MET A 1 19.14 -9.45 2.36
C MET A 1 18.80 -7.97 2.30
N ARG A 2 19.65 -7.05 2.76
CA ARG A 2 19.28 -5.63 2.78
C ARG A 2 19.06 -5.06 1.37
N LEU A 3 18.04 -4.22 1.17
CA LEU A 3 17.78 -3.55 -0.11
C LEU A 3 18.87 -2.53 -0.45
N ARG A 4 19.08 -2.27 -1.74
CA ARG A 4 20.12 -1.33 -2.18
C ARG A 4 19.62 0.11 -2.00
N ARG A 5 20.32 0.90 -1.17
CA ARG A 5 19.94 2.28 -0.84
C ARG A 5 19.65 3.17 -2.06
N ASN A 6 20.36 2.99 -3.17
CA ASN A 6 20.18 3.81 -4.38
C ASN A 6 18.89 3.52 -5.17
N ARG A 7 18.12 2.49 -4.78
CA ARG A 7 16.84 2.13 -5.38
C ARG A 7 15.65 2.43 -4.48
N LEU A 8 15.92 2.89 -3.26
CA LEU A 8 14.89 3.21 -2.28
C LEU A 8 14.27 4.55 -2.64
N ILE A 9 12.95 4.57 -2.69
CA ILE A 9 12.15 5.79 -2.66
C ILE A 9 11.52 5.93 -1.29
N GLU A 10 11.31 7.17 -0.86
CA GLU A 10 10.49 7.46 0.32
C GLU A 10 9.02 7.51 -0.11
N CYS A 11 8.17 6.78 0.61
CA CYS A 11 6.73 6.78 0.45
C CYS A 11 6.09 7.16 1.79
N ASN A 12 4.83 7.59 1.76
CA ASN A 12 4.04 7.75 2.97
C ASN A 12 2.87 6.79 2.98
N HIS A 13 2.67 6.12 4.10
CA HIS A 13 1.54 5.25 4.36
C HIS A 13 0.45 6.01 5.08
N ARG A 14 -0.80 5.65 4.76
CA ARG A 14 -2.02 6.21 5.32
C ARG A 14 -2.93 5.03 5.69
N ARG A 15 -3.10 4.75 6.98
CA ARG A 15 -3.97 3.66 7.44
C ARG A 15 -5.41 3.89 6.98
N ALA A 16 -6.04 2.88 6.39
CA ALA A 16 -7.46 2.92 6.06
C ALA A 16 -8.31 2.80 7.33
N ILE A 17 -9.27 3.70 7.50
CA ILE A 17 -10.19 3.76 8.63
C ILE A 17 -11.62 3.67 8.06
N PRO A 18 -12.32 2.53 8.22
CA PRO A 18 -13.69 2.42 7.77
C PRO A 18 -14.62 3.23 8.68
N VAL A 19 -15.28 4.23 8.10
CA VAL A 19 -16.27 5.06 8.77
C VAL A 19 -17.65 4.68 8.25
N LYS A 20 -18.54 4.26 9.16
CA LYS A 20 -19.93 4.00 8.84
C LYS A 20 -20.74 5.27 9.02
N ASP A 21 -21.45 5.67 7.97
CA ASP A 21 -22.42 6.75 8.09
C ASP A 21 -23.75 6.26 8.71
N LYS A 22 -24.68 7.20 8.90
CA LYS A 22 -26.01 6.92 9.49
C LYS A 22 -26.89 6.07 8.59
N GLU A 23 -26.57 5.95 7.31
CA GLU A 23 -27.31 5.18 6.30
C GLU A 23 -26.72 3.77 6.11
N GLY A 24 -25.62 3.45 6.81
CA GLY A 24 -24.95 2.17 6.76
C GLY A 24 -23.94 2.03 5.62
N VAL A 25 -23.67 3.09 4.86
CA VAL A 25 -22.61 3.11 3.85
C VAL A 25 -21.27 3.23 4.58
N THR A 26 -20.32 2.41 4.17
CA THR A 26 -18.95 2.44 4.72
C THR A 26 -18.06 3.21 3.76
N THR A 27 -17.55 4.34 4.23
CA THR A 27 -16.54 5.14 3.53
C THR A 27 -15.17 4.87 4.15
N ILE A 28 -14.10 4.94 3.35
CA ILE A 28 -12.74 4.82 3.86
C ILE A 28 -12.18 6.22 4.04
N GLU A 29 -11.84 6.56 5.28
CA GLU A 29 -11.00 7.71 5.60
C GLU A 29 -9.56 7.25 5.84
N TYR A 30 -8.61 8.17 5.79
CA TYR A 30 -7.19 7.87 5.94
C TYR A 30 -6.60 8.53 7.18
N GLY A 31 -6.01 7.71 8.06
CA GLY A 31 -5.34 8.17 9.29
C GLY A 31 -4.02 8.90 9.04
N THR A 32 -3.35 9.33 10.12
CA THR A 32 -2.08 10.08 10.10
C THR A 32 -0.99 9.42 9.22
N PRO A 33 -0.19 10.21 8.48
CA PRO A 33 0.84 9.65 7.62
C PRO A 33 2.01 9.07 8.41
N SER A 34 2.57 7.96 7.91
CA SER A 34 3.82 7.36 8.38
C SER A 34 4.75 7.14 7.20
N SER A 35 5.98 7.67 7.25
CA SER A 35 6.95 7.47 6.16
C SER A 35 7.58 6.08 6.23
N PHE A 36 7.93 5.54 5.06
CA PHE A 36 8.70 4.29 4.92
C PHE A 36 9.49 4.30 3.61
N PHE A 37 10.50 3.42 3.51
CA PHE A 37 11.29 3.27 2.30
C PHE A 37 10.98 1.95 1.59
N ALA A 38 10.94 1.99 0.26
CA ALA A 38 10.74 0.80 -0.56
C ALA A 38 11.50 0.87 -1.90
N GLU A 39 11.82 -0.30 -2.47
CA GLU A 39 12.10 -0.38 -3.91
C GLU A 39 10.77 -0.41 -4.67
N MET A 40 10.65 0.38 -5.75
CA MET A 40 9.44 0.47 -6.57
C MET A 40 9.70 0.05 -8.01
N TRP A 41 8.77 -0.70 -8.60
CA TRP A 41 8.72 -0.94 -10.06
C TRP A 41 7.29 -1.02 -10.59
N ALA A 42 7.12 -0.86 -11.90
CA ALA A 42 5.81 -0.98 -12.56
C ALA A 42 5.29 -2.42 -12.51
N GLY A 43 3.96 -2.57 -12.48
CA GLY A 43 3.31 -3.86 -12.69
C GLY A 43 3.71 -4.48 -14.03
N GLY A 44 3.93 -5.79 -14.07
CA GLY A 44 4.33 -6.50 -15.27
C GLY A 44 4.37 -8.02 -15.13
N GLY A 45 4.78 -8.69 -16.21
CA GLY A 45 4.80 -10.15 -16.28
C GLY A 45 3.41 -10.75 -16.51
N LYS A 46 3.39 -12.05 -16.85
CA LYS A 46 2.17 -12.77 -17.24
C LYS A 46 1.11 -12.76 -16.13
N LEU A 47 1.52 -13.02 -14.89
CA LEU A 47 0.60 -13.12 -13.75
C LEU A 47 -0.17 -11.81 -13.49
N GLN A 48 0.53 -10.68 -13.45
CA GLN A 48 -0.12 -9.39 -13.21
C GLN A 48 -0.92 -8.92 -14.42
N ALA A 49 -0.47 -9.23 -15.64
CA ALA A 49 -1.23 -8.94 -16.85
C ALA A 49 -2.57 -9.70 -16.90
N GLU A 50 -2.59 -10.98 -16.53
CA GLU A 50 -3.83 -11.77 -16.42
C GLU A 50 -4.72 -11.28 -15.29
N ARG A 51 -4.14 -10.91 -14.14
CA ARG A 51 -4.89 -10.44 -12.96
C ARG A 51 -5.52 -9.07 -13.15
N TYR A 52 -4.75 -8.10 -13.65
CA TYR A 52 -5.14 -6.69 -13.67
C TYR A 52 -5.59 -6.20 -15.06
N GLY A 53 -5.23 -6.91 -16.14
CA GLY A 53 -5.63 -6.57 -17.50
C GLY A 53 -5.37 -5.11 -17.84
N ILE A 54 -6.42 -4.39 -18.25
CA ILE A 54 -6.36 -2.96 -18.59
C ILE A 54 -5.88 -2.06 -17.43
N ARG A 55 -5.98 -2.53 -16.18
CA ARG A 55 -5.52 -1.79 -15.00
C ARG A 55 -4.03 -1.96 -14.72
N LEU A 56 -3.33 -2.88 -15.41
CA LEU A 56 -1.90 -3.13 -15.21
C LEU A 56 -1.02 -1.85 -15.22
N PRO A 57 -1.23 -0.86 -16.11
CA PRO A 57 -0.45 0.38 -16.10
C PRO A 57 -0.52 1.17 -14.79
N ASN A 58 -1.60 0.96 -14.01
CA ASN A 58 -1.86 1.63 -12.74
C ASN A 58 -1.24 0.90 -11.55
N ILE A 59 -0.68 -0.30 -11.77
CA ILE A 59 -0.07 -1.09 -10.71
C ILE A 59 1.38 -0.68 -10.51
N ARG A 60 1.77 -0.50 -9.25
CA ARG A 60 3.16 -0.46 -8.80
C ARG A 60 3.39 -1.59 -7.80
N ASN A 61 4.58 -2.12 -7.82
CA ASN A 61 5.05 -3.07 -6.83
C ASN A 61 5.99 -2.33 -5.88
N LEU A 62 5.80 -2.51 -4.58
CA LEU A 62 6.69 -1.98 -3.54
C LEU A 62 7.32 -3.15 -2.80
N ARG A 63 8.63 -3.14 -2.62
CA ARG A 63 9.34 -4.10 -1.78
C ARG A 63 9.95 -3.38 -0.60
N LEU A 64 9.55 -3.80 0.60
CA LEU A 64 10.01 -3.23 1.86
C LEU A 64 11.13 -4.09 2.44
N ASP A 65 12.09 -3.45 3.08
CA ASP A 65 13.17 -4.10 3.81
C ASP A 65 12.86 -4.12 5.30
N GLY A 66 13.35 -5.14 6.01
CA GLY A 66 13.14 -5.30 7.44
C GLY A 66 12.37 -6.56 7.79
N ASP A 67 12.54 -6.95 9.05
CA ASP A 67 11.79 -8.05 9.64
C ASP A 67 10.38 -7.56 9.98
N TYR A 68 9.40 -8.41 9.73
CA TYR A 68 8.00 -8.13 9.97
C TYR A 68 7.29 -9.36 10.51
N ARG A 69 6.17 -9.13 11.19
CA ARG A 69 5.28 -10.16 11.69
C ARG A 69 3.86 -9.92 11.21
N GLU A 70 3.17 -11.01 10.91
CA GLU A 70 1.73 -10.96 10.65
C GLU A 70 0.98 -10.83 11.98
N ILE A 71 0.07 -9.87 12.07
CA ILE A 71 -0.81 -9.63 13.20
C ILE A 71 -2.26 -9.54 12.72
N MET A 72 -3.21 -9.91 13.58
CA MET A 72 -4.63 -9.71 13.32
C MET A 72 -5.12 -8.52 14.15
N GLU A 73 -5.63 -7.49 13.49
CA GLU A 73 -6.16 -6.28 14.12
C GLU A 73 -7.57 -6.03 13.57
N ASN A 74 -8.58 -5.98 14.44
CA ASN A 74 -9.97 -5.72 14.06
C ASN A 74 -10.54 -6.65 12.96
N GLY A 75 -10.07 -7.89 12.89
CA GLY A 75 -10.46 -8.86 11.86
C GLY A 75 -9.75 -8.70 10.52
N GLU A 76 -8.79 -7.78 10.42
CA GLU A 76 -7.94 -7.57 9.26
C GLU A 76 -6.51 -8.06 9.55
N VAL A 77 -5.89 -8.69 8.55
CA VAL A 77 -4.48 -9.10 8.64
C VAL A 77 -3.60 -7.89 8.35
N ARG A 78 -2.68 -7.56 9.25
CA ARG A 78 -1.68 -6.50 9.06
C ARG A 78 -0.28 -7.06 9.21
N TYR A 79 0.67 -6.43 8.55
CA TYR A 79 2.09 -6.76 8.65
C TYR A 79 2.79 -5.63 9.37
N GLU A 80 3.30 -5.91 10.57
CA GLU A 80 3.95 -4.94 11.45
C GLU A 80 5.47 -5.17 11.44
N PHE A 81 6.22 -4.10 11.30
CA PHE A 81 7.67 -4.04 11.36
C PHE A 81 8.13 -3.61 12.77
N ASP A 82 9.37 -3.92 13.11
CA ASP A 82 9.94 -3.64 14.44
C ASP A 82 9.98 -2.15 14.83
N ASP A 83 9.93 -1.24 13.84
CA ASP A 83 9.88 0.21 14.05
C ASP A 83 8.46 0.76 14.29
N GLY A 84 7.46 -0.12 14.33
CA GLY A 84 6.05 0.21 14.55
C GLY A 84 5.28 0.57 13.27
N PHE A 85 5.93 0.60 12.10
CA PHE A 85 5.24 0.71 10.83
C PHE A 85 4.38 -0.55 10.59
N SER A 86 3.12 -0.37 10.19
CA SER A 86 2.28 -1.51 9.80
C SER A 86 1.41 -1.21 8.58
N VAL A 87 1.24 -2.22 7.73
CA VAL A 87 0.49 -2.10 6.47
C VAL A 87 -0.48 -3.27 6.28
N SER A 88 -1.62 -2.98 5.66
CA SER A 88 -2.60 -3.96 5.22
C SER A 88 -3.14 -3.63 3.82
N VAL A 89 -3.97 -4.53 3.30
CA VAL A 89 -4.80 -4.28 2.12
C VAL A 89 -5.73 -3.08 2.41
N ASN A 90 -6.11 -2.33 1.37
CA ASN A 90 -6.91 -1.10 1.43
C ASN A 90 -6.26 0.13 2.04
N ASP A 91 -5.14 -0.01 2.76
CA ASP A 91 -4.34 1.14 3.18
C ASP A 91 -3.93 1.99 1.96
N GLY A 92 -3.75 3.28 2.21
CA GLY A 92 -3.33 4.26 1.22
C GLY A 92 -1.82 4.42 1.21
N ILE A 93 -1.25 4.63 0.02
CA ILE A 93 0.16 4.97 -0.14
C ILE A 93 0.26 6.25 -0.97
N CYS A 94 0.95 7.24 -0.41
CA CYS A 94 1.37 8.45 -1.10
C CYS A 94 2.75 8.20 -1.71
N ILE A 95 2.80 7.97 -3.03
CA ILE A 95 4.07 7.82 -3.77
C ILE A 95 4.47 9.16 -4.40
N TYR A 96 3.52 9.83 -5.06
CA TYR A 96 3.75 11.13 -5.69
C TYR A 96 2.94 12.27 -5.05
N SER A 97 1.92 11.93 -4.25
CA SER A 97 1.15 12.87 -3.45
C SER A 97 1.91 13.29 -2.19
N ALA A 98 1.61 14.47 -1.65
CA ALA A 98 2.17 14.90 -0.37
C ALA A 98 1.60 14.05 0.79
N PRO A 99 2.32 13.89 1.93
CA PRO A 99 1.89 13.03 3.04
C PRO A 99 0.53 13.40 3.66
N ASP A 100 0.16 14.68 3.57
CA ASP A 100 -1.08 15.26 4.10
C ASP A 100 -2.24 15.26 3.09
N GLN A 101 -2.01 14.83 1.85
CA GLN A 101 -3.03 14.70 0.81
C GLN A 101 -3.66 13.30 0.78
N GLU A 102 -4.75 13.16 0.03
CA GLU A 102 -5.34 11.86 -0.30
C GLU A 102 -4.30 10.94 -0.97
N PRO A 103 -4.23 9.65 -0.60
CA PRO A 103 -3.30 8.72 -1.20
C PRO A 103 -3.54 8.53 -2.70
N ASP A 104 -2.49 8.70 -3.50
CA ASP A 104 -2.53 8.45 -4.94
C ASP A 104 -2.50 6.96 -5.30
N TYR A 105 -2.25 6.08 -4.33
CA TYR A 105 -2.31 4.63 -4.47
C TYR A 105 -3.06 3.95 -3.32
N LYS A 106 -3.65 2.78 -3.60
CA LYS A 106 -4.25 1.87 -2.62
C LYS A 106 -3.53 0.52 -2.64
N VAL A 107 -3.24 -0.05 -1.49
CA VAL A 107 -2.74 -1.44 -1.38
C VAL A 107 -3.84 -2.41 -1.83
N VAL A 108 -3.57 -3.19 -2.87
CA VAL A 108 -4.53 -4.17 -3.43
C VAL A 108 -4.12 -5.62 -3.13
N ALA A 109 -2.85 -5.87 -2.86
CA ALA A 109 -2.38 -7.15 -2.35
C ALA A 109 -1.10 -6.99 -1.51
N VAL A 110 -0.91 -7.92 -0.58
CA VAL A 110 0.31 -8.05 0.21
C VAL A 110 0.82 -9.48 0.08
N TYR A 111 2.12 -9.63 -0.18
CA TYR A 111 2.79 -10.92 -0.31
C TYR A 111 3.90 -11.03 0.75
N PRO A 112 3.68 -11.86 1.78
CA PRO A 112 4.65 -12.06 2.86
C PRO A 112 5.76 -13.03 2.43
N TYR A 113 6.69 -12.55 1.61
CA TYR A 113 7.92 -13.28 1.26
C TYR A 113 9.08 -12.87 2.19
N GLY A 114 10.31 -13.30 1.90
CA GLY A 114 11.48 -12.86 2.68
C GLY A 114 11.63 -11.34 2.78
N HIS A 115 11.10 -10.60 1.78
CA HIS A 115 10.75 -9.19 1.90
C HIS A 115 9.25 -9.05 1.73
N LEU A 116 8.62 -8.13 2.46
CA LEU A 116 7.22 -7.81 2.24
C LEU A 116 7.08 -7.12 0.88
N VAL A 117 6.23 -7.66 0.01
CA VAL A 117 5.92 -7.06 -1.29
C VAL A 117 4.47 -6.62 -1.33
N LEU A 118 4.24 -5.37 -1.67
CA LEU A 118 2.91 -4.80 -1.89
C LEU A 118 2.67 -4.66 -3.38
N GLU A 119 1.48 -5.04 -3.83
CA GLU A 119 0.92 -4.51 -5.07
C GLU A 119 0.00 -3.35 -4.70
N VAL A 120 0.30 -2.18 -5.27
CA VAL A 120 -0.48 -0.97 -5.05
C VAL A 120 -1.03 -0.48 -6.38
N GLU A 121 -2.26 -0.02 -6.38
CA GLU A 121 -2.94 0.47 -7.56
C GLU A 121 -3.21 1.96 -7.45
N ARG A 122 -2.94 2.70 -8.52
CA ARG A 122 -3.22 4.12 -8.60
C ARG A 122 -4.72 4.39 -8.41
N ARG A 123 -5.04 5.28 -7.48
CA ARG A 123 -6.37 5.84 -7.32
C ARG A 123 -6.56 6.94 -8.36
N PHE A 124 -7.68 6.89 -9.09
CA PHE A 124 -8.12 8.03 -9.90
C PHE A 124 -9.17 8.78 -9.10
N GLU A 125 -8.84 9.97 -8.61
CA GLU A 125 -9.86 10.94 -8.21
C GLU A 125 -10.05 11.95 -9.35
N GLY A 126 -11.31 12.11 -9.79
CA GLY A 126 -11.76 13.17 -10.70
C GLY A 126 -12.05 12.71 -12.14
N GLY A 127 -13.30 12.34 -12.42
CA GLY A 127 -13.74 11.98 -13.76
C GLY A 127 -15.24 11.70 -13.94
N ILE A 128 -16.12 12.51 -13.33
CA ILE A 128 -17.36 13.01 -13.94
C ILE A 128 -17.55 14.44 -13.46
#